data_AF-A0A6J6D1I5-F1
#
_entry.id   AF-A0A6J6D1I5-F1
#
_cell.length_a   1.000
_cell.length_b   1.000
_cell.length_c   1.000
_cell.angle_alpha   90.00
_cell.angle_beta   90.00
_cell.angle_gamma   90.00
#
_symmetry.space_group_name_H-M   'P 1'
#
loop_
_entity.id
_entity.type
_entity.pdbx_description
1 polymer ?
#
loop_
_entity_poly.entity_id
_entity_poly.type
_entity_poly.pdbx_seq_one_letter_code
_entity_poly.pdbx_strand_id
1 'polypeptide(L)'
;MTGPKLNEANRVAGSKSGSRASAKYHRSSASKVRVVLNLVRNQNVRAADEILQFTDREAARVVRKVLASAVANAVTNDNLDADDLFIKACFADEGPTLKRFRPRAKGRAGKIMKRTCHITVIVDRMSDDALAVREAKTMAKGVPTSNRRARVAASRKAEPAAETAVDETEIVADDQVVDTTTTEEAGN
;
A
#
# COMPACT_ATOMS: atom_id res chain seq x y z
N MET A 1 -28.24 2.78 -15.69
CA MET A 1 -27.12 3.49 -16.32
C MET A 1 -25.84 3.26 -15.54
N THR A 2 -25.12 2.21 -15.90
CA THR A 2 -23.65 2.15 -15.79
C THR A 2 -23.27 1.24 -16.94
N GLY A 3 -22.46 1.73 -17.86
CA GLY A 3 -22.00 0.98 -19.03
C GLY A 3 -21.27 -0.32 -18.64
N PRO A 4 -20.73 -1.05 -19.63
CA PRO A 4 -19.89 -2.20 -19.34
C PRO A 4 -18.87 -1.82 -18.25
N LYS A 5 -18.68 -2.71 -17.26
CA LYS A 5 -17.59 -2.54 -16.30
C LYS A 5 -16.34 -2.30 -17.13
N LEU A 6 -15.54 -1.29 -16.82
CA LEU A 6 -14.35 -0.86 -17.58
C LEU A 6 -13.28 -1.98 -17.81
N ASN A 7 -13.60 -3.23 -17.46
CA ASN A 7 -12.78 -4.42 -17.47
C ASN A 7 -13.09 -5.39 -18.64
N GLU A 8 -14.08 -5.12 -19.49
CA GLU A 8 -14.44 -6.03 -20.60
C GLU A 8 -13.93 -5.59 -21.98
N ALA A 9 -13.50 -4.33 -22.16
CA ALA A 9 -13.08 -3.85 -23.48
C ALA A 9 -11.66 -4.31 -23.89
N ASN A 10 -10.76 -4.60 -22.94
CA ASN A 10 -9.32 -4.78 -23.22
C ASN A 10 -8.73 -6.11 -22.72
N ARG A 11 -9.47 -7.22 -22.75
CA ARG A 11 -8.85 -8.56 -22.66
C ARG A 11 -8.68 -9.13 -24.05
N VAL A 12 -7.56 -8.78 -24.70
CA VAL A 12 -6.94 -9.75 -25.61
C VAL A 12 -6.46 -10.89 -24.70
N ALA A 13 -6.88 -12.12 -24.97
CA ALA A 13 -6.43 -13.27 -24.21
C ALA A 13 -4.89 -13.30 -24.21
N GLY A 14 -4.27 -13.17 -23.02
CA GLY A 14 -2.81 -13.21 -22.86
C GLY A 14 -2.12 -11.89 -22.51
N SER A 15 -2.77 -10.72 -22.62
CA SER A 15 -2.16 -9.47 -22.15
C SER A 15 -2.53 -9.15 -20.69
N LYS A 16 -1.52 -9.01 -19.83
CA LYS A 16 -1.72 -8.52 -18.45
C LYS A 16 -1.90 -7.00 -18.52
N SER A 17 -3.13 -6.53 -18.30
CA SER A 17 -3.41 -5.10 -18.17
C SER A 17 -3.05 -4.62 -16.75
N GLY A 18 -1.77 -4.34 -16.50
CA GLY A 18 -1.27 -3.80 -15.22
C GLY A 18 -1.29 -4.79 -14.05
N SER A 19 -0.74 -4.36 -12.92
CA SER A 19 -0.64 -5.14 -11.68
C SER A 19 -1.92 -5.00 -10.86
N ARG A 20 -2.50 -6.14 -10.45
CA ARG A 20 -3.78 -6.19 -9.72
C ARG A 20 -3.58 -6.53 -8.26
N ALA A 21 -4.34 -5.88 -7.37
CA ALA A 21 -4.60 -6.36 -6.02
C ALA A 21 -6.09 -6.37 -5.72
N SER A 22 -6.54 -7.28 -4.84
CA SER A 22 -7.94 -7.32 -4.43
C SER A 22 -8.15 -7.82 -3.01
N ALA A 23 -9.06 -7.16 -2.29
CA ALA A 23 -9.59 -7.65 -1.02
C ALA A 23 -10.96 -8.31 -1.26
N LYS A 24 -11.08 -9.59 -0.91
CA LYS A 24 -12.31 -10.38 -1.10
C LYS A 24 -13.11 -10.48 0.20
N TYR A 25 -14.44 -10.55 0.07
CA TYR A 25 -15.38 -10.74 1.18
C TYR A 25 -15.28 -9.68 2.29
N HIS A 26 -14.92 -8.45 1.94
CA HIS A 26 -14.86 -7.37 2.90
C HIS A 26 -16.28 -7.03 3.39
N ARG A 27 -16.48 -6.94 4.72
CA ARG A 27 -17.79 -6.76 5.36
C ARG A 27 -18.27 -5.29 5.33
N SER A 28 -18.36 -4.73 4.13
CA SER A 28 -18.91 -3.40 3.87
C SER A 28 -19.86 -3.41 2.66
N SER A 29 -20.73 -2.40 2.58
CA SER A 29 -21.54 -2.20 1.38
C SER A 29 -20.68 -1.62 0.25
N ALA A 30 -20.80 -2.18 -0.96
CA ALA A 30 -20.06 -1.71 -2.13
C ALA A 30 -20.26 -0.20 -2.38
N SER A 31 -21.48 0.32 -2.19
CA SER A 31 -21.77 1.75 -2.38
C SER A 31 -20.95 2.67 -1.48
N LYS A 32 -20.66 2.26 -0.23
CA LYS A 32 -19.84 3.05 0.69
C LYS A 32 -18.39 3.12 0.22
N VAL A 33 -17.87 2.01 -0.29
CA VAL A 33 -16.51 1.90 -0.82
C VAL A 33 -16.38 2.68 -2.14
N ARG A 34 -17.39 2.62 -3.02
CA ARG A 34 -17.39 3.32 -4.31
C ARG A 34 -17.20 4.82 -4.17
N VAL A 35 -17.75 5.44 -3.12
CA VAL A 35 -17.55 6.88 -2.89
C VAL A 35 -16.07 7.21 -2.68
N VAL A 36 -15.35 6.38 -1.93
CA VAL A 36 -13.90 6.58 -1.71
C VAL A 36 -13.12 6.27 -3.00
N LEU A 37 -13.47 5.19 -3.70
CA LEU A 37 -12.82 4.83 -4.96
C LEU A 37 -12.95 5.92 -6.03
N ASN A 38 -14.08 6.64 -6.06
CA ASN A 38 -14.29 7.75 -6.98
C ASN A 38 -13.25 8.88 -6.79
N LEU A 39 -12.73 9.08 -5.58
CA LEU A 39 -11.74 10.13 -5.30
C LEU A 39 -10.35 9.82 -5.90
N VAL A 40 -10.02 8.54 -6.03
CA VAL A 40 -8.68 8.07 -6.41
C VAL A 40 -8.60 7.53 -7.83
N ARG A 41 -9.69 7.57 -8.60
CA ARG A 41 -9.66 7.14 -10.01
C ARG A 41 -8.74 8.02 -10.83
N ASN A 42 -7.90 7.40 -11.66
CA ASN A 42 -6.96 8.07 -12.56
C ASN A 42 -5.95 8.99 -11.84
N GLN A 43 -5.77 8.81 -10.53
CA GLN A 43 -4.76 9.54 -9.77
C GLN A 43 -3.44 8.77 -9.77
N ASN A 44 -2.35 9.53 -9.64
CA ASN A 44 -1.02 8.97 -9.35
C ASN A 44 -1.04 8.27 -8.00
N VAL A 45 -0.24 7.22 -7.84
CA VAL A 45 -0.21 6.42 -6.60
C VAL A 45 0.07 7.28 -5.36
N ARG A 46 1.03 8.21 -5.45
CA ARG A 46 1.37 9.10 -4.34
C ARG A 46 0.23 10.03 -3.94
N ALA A 47 -0.39 10.69 -4.91
CA ALA A 47 -1.52 11.58 -4.67
C ALA A 47 -2.73 10.80 -4.11
N ALA A 48 -2.95 9.58 -4.62
CA ALA A 48 -3.99 8.70 -4.11
C ALA A 48 -3.73 8.26 -2.67
N ASP A 49 -2.48 7.95 -2.27
CA ASP A 49 -2.16 7.60 -0.88
C ASP A 49 -2.44 8.77 0.07
N GLU A 50 -2.05 9.99 -0.32
CA GLU A 50 -2.33 11.22 0.43
C GLU A 50 -3.84 11.45 0.60
N ILE A 51 -4.61 11.37 -0.49
CA ILE A 51 -6.07 11.50 -0.44
C ILE A 51 -6.68 10.45 0.50
N LEU A 52 -6.25 9.19 0.42
CA LEU A 52 -6.78 8.11 1.25
C LEU A 52 -6.38 8.24 2.72
N GLN A 53 -5.20 8.80 3.01
CA GLN A 53 -4.73 9.03 4.36
C GLN A 53 -5.59 10.07 5.10
N PHE A 54 -6.00 11.14 4.41
CA PHE A 54 -6.78 12.24 4.99
C PHE A 54 -8.29 12.13 4.77
N THR A 55 -8.77 11.01 4.22
CA THR A 55 -10.21 10.77 4.07
C THR A 55 -10.79 10.18 5.35
N ASP A 56 -11.78 10.85 5.95
CA ASP A 56 -12.42 10.45 7.22
C ASP A 56 -13.20 9.13 7.16
N ARG A 57 -13.52 8.64 5.95
CA ARG A 57 -14.32 7.42 5.78
C ARG A 57 -13.50 6.17 6.11
N GLU A 58 -14.05 5.29 6.94
CA GLU A 58 -13.44 4.01 7.30
C GLU A 58 -13.00 3.17 6.09
N ALA A 59 -13.79 3.19 5.01
CA ALA A 59 -13.47 2.49 3.77
C ALA A 59 -12.11 2.91 3.16
N ALA A 60 -11.63 4.14 3.42
CA ALA A 60 -10.34 4.61 2.94
C ALA A 60 -9.17 3.82 3.53
N ARG A 61 -9.25 3.42 4.80
CA ARG A 61 -8.21 2.58 5.44
C ARG A 61 -8.04 1.25 4.72
N VAL A 62 -9.14 0.64 4.28
CA VAL A 62 -9.13 -0.64 3.58
C VAL A 62 -8.63 -0.46 2.15
N VAL A 63 -9.10 0.56 1.43
CA VAL A 63 -8.65 0.87 0.07
C VAL A 63 -7.16 1.18 0.05
N ARG A 64 -6.65 1.93 1.03
CA ARG A 64 -5.22 2.23 1.18
C ARG A 64 -4.35 0.97 1.31
N LYS A 65 -4.79 -0.01 2.11
CA LYS A 65 -4.11 -1.32 2.21
C LYS A 65 -4.08 -2.07 0.88
N VAL A 66 -5.19 -2.06 0.14
CA VAL A 66 -5.26 -2.69 -1.19
C VAL A 66 -4.37 -1.97 -2.19
N LEU A 67 -4.32 -0.63 -2.15
CA LEU A 67 -3.42 0.17 -2.98
C LEU A 67 -1.95 -0.15 -2.68
N ALA A 68 -1.55 -0.17 -1.40
CA ALA A 68 -0.19 -0.54 -1.00
C ALA A 68 0.20 -1.95 -1.49
N SER A 69 -0.72 -2.91 -1.41
CA SER A 69 -0.51 -4.26 -1.96
C SER A 69 -0.39 -4.26 -3.49
N ALA A 70 -1.15 -3.42 -4.21
CA ALA A 70 -1.04 -3.31 -5.67
C ALA A 70 0.34 -2.75 -6.07
N VAL A 71 0.82 -1.73 -5.36
CA VAL A 71 2.15 -1.14 -5.58
C VAL A 71 3.24 -2.17 -5.29
N ALA A 72 3.17 -2.89 -4.17
CA ALA A 72 4.13 -3.94 -3.86
C ALA A 72 4.18 -5.03 -4.96
N ASN A 73 3.02 -5.43 -5.48
CA ASN A 73 2.96 -6.39 -6.60
C ASN A 73 3.61 -5.84 -7.87
N ALA A 74 3.41 -4.56 -8.18
CA ALA A 74 4.00 -3.91 -9.35
C ALA A 74 5.54 -3.80 -9.23
N VAL A 75 6.04 -3.45 -8.06
CA VAL A 75 7.48 -3.34 -7.80
C VAL A 75 8.15 -4.70 -7.85
N THR A 76 7.59 -5.72 -7.18
CA THR A 76 8.25 -7.03 -7.07
C THR A 76 8.07 -7.90 -8.30
N ASN A 77 6.87 -7.96 -8.89
CA ASN A 77 6.60 -8.89 -10.00
C ASN A 77 6.84 -8.27 -11.37
N ASP A 78 6.53 -6.98 -11.53
CA ASP A 78 6.61 -6.28 -12.82
C ASP A 78 7.85 -5.35 -12.90
N ASN A 79 8.65 -5.27 -11.84
CA ASN A 79 9.88 -4.45 -11.73
C ASN A 79 9.67 -2.97 -12.11
N LEU A 80 8.49 -2.43 -11.79
CA LEU A 80 8.14 -1.03 -12.06
C LEU A 80 8.55 -0.13 -10.88
N ASP A 81 8.96 1.11 -11.15
CA ASP A 81 9.20 2.10 -10.09
C ASP A 81 7.87 2.63 -9.53
N ALA A 82 7.79 2.82 -8.21
CA ALA A 82 6.57 3.20 -7.53
C ALA A 82 6.11 4.63 -7.87
N ASP A 83 7.03 5.51 -8.23
CA ASP A 83 6.75 6.92 -8.55
C ASP A 83 6.06 7.11 -9.91
N ASP A 84 6.23 6.14 -10.83
CA ASP A 84 5.72 6.13 -12.20
C ASP A 84 4.34 5.47 -12.33
N LEU A 85 3.83 4.90 -11.23
CA LEU A 85 2.56 4.20 -11.21
C LEU A 85 1.37 5.15 -11.07
N PHE A 86 0.29 4.80 -11.78
CA PHE A 86 -1.02 5.43 -11.61
C PHE A 86 -2.13 4.38 -11.47
N ILE A 87 -3.26 4.79 -10.90
CA ILE A 87 -4.43 3.92 -10.76
C ILE A 87 -5.17 3.88 -12.10
N LYS A 88 -4.96 2.79 -12.85
CA LYS A 88 -5.65 2.53 -14.11
C LYS A 88 -7.14 2.27 -13.93
N ALA A 89 -7.47 1.41 -12.96
CA ALA A 89 -8.86 1.07 -12.68
C ALA A 89 -9.05 0.70 -11.21
N CYS A 90 -10.15 1.15 -10.63
CA CYS A 90 -10.53 0.77 -9.29
C CYS A 90 -12.05 0.63 -9.17
N PHE A 91 -12.50 -0.48 -8.61
CA PHE A 91 -13.92 -0.81 -8.50
C PHE A 91 -14.22 -1.67 -7.28
N ALA A 92 -15.48 -1.60 -6.85
CA ALA A 92 -16.02 -2.44 -5.79
C ALA A 92 -17.24 -3.20 -6.33
N ASP A 93 -17.08 -4.51 -6.45
CA ASP A 93 -18.15 -5.44 -6.81
C ASP A 93 -18.93 -5.85 -5.55
N GLU A 94 -20.21 -6.15 -5.75
CA GLU A 94 -21.04 -6.72 -4.68
C GLU A 94 -20.61 -8.16 -4.42
N GLY A 95 -20.48 -8.50 -3.14
CA GLY A 95 -20.18 -9.86 -2.69
C GLY A 95 -21.42 -10.59 -2.19
N PRO A 96 -21.26 -11.82 -1.66
CA PRO A 96 -22.36 -12.57 -1.08
C PRO A 96 -23.02 -11.78 0.07
N THR A 97 -24.34 -11.67 0.00
CA THR A 97 -25.13 -10.95 1.02
C THR A 97 -25.78 -11.93 1.98
N LEU A 98 -25.43 -11.81 3.26
CA LEU A 98 -26.02 -12.62 4.32
C LEU A 98 -27.35 -12.00 4.78
N LYS A 99 -28.41 -12.82 4.85
CA LYS A 99 -29.73 -12.41 5.35
C LYS A 99 -29.84 -12.67 6.85
N ARG A 100 -30.38 -11.72 7.61
CA ARG A 100 -30.75 -11.85 9.03
C ARG A 100 -32.15 -11.29 9.23
N PHE A 101 -32.99 -11.93 10.03
CA PHE A 101 -34.33 -11.43 10.32
C PHE A 101 -34.34 -10.63 11.62
N ARG A 102 -35.13 -9.55 11.66
CA ARG A 102 -35.39 -8.77 12.86
C ARG A 102 -36.90 -8.69 13.07
N PRO A 103 -37.41 -8.99 14.28
CA PRO A 103 -38.83 -8.84 14.58
C PRO A 103 -39.27 -7.39 14.44
N ARG A 104 -40.51 -7.19 13.98
CA ARG A 104 -41.17 -5.88 13.85
C ARG A 104 -42.59 -5.96 14.43
N ALA A 105 -43.21 -4.79 14.63
CA ALA A 105 -44.57 -4.69 15.17
C ALA A 105 -45.58 -5.52 14.36
N LYS A 106 -46.66 -5.96 15.05
CA LYS A 106 -47.76 -6.76 14.49
C LYS A 106 -47.30 -8.09 13.86
N GLY A 107 -46.38 -8.81 14.50
CA GLY A 107 -45.91 -10.13 14.05
C GLY A 107 -45.13 -10.14 12.73
N ARG A 108 -44.71 -8.98 12.22
CA ARG A 108 -44.00 -8.87 10.93
C ARG A 108 -42.50 -9.16 11.11
N ALA A 109 -41.88 -9.79 10.11
CA ALA A 109 -40.43 -10.01 10.06
C ALA A 109 -39.77 -9.10 9.03
N GLY A 110 -38.87 -8.22 9.46
CA GLY A 110 -38.04 -7.41 8.58
C GLY A 110 -36.73 -8.13 8.25
N LYS A 111 -36.25 -8.01 7.01
CA LYS A 111 -34.92 -8.53 6.61
C LYS A 111 -33.84 -7.46 6.78
N ILE A 112 -32.71 -7.85 7.35
CA ILE A 112 -31.46 -7.07 7.41
C ILE A 112 -30.44 -7.76 6.52
N MET A 113 -29.92 -7.02 5.55
CA MET A 113 -28.89 -7.50 4.63
C MET A 113 -27.51 -7.13 5.15
N LYS A 114 -26.72 -8.12 5.57
CA LYS A 114 -25.30 -7.97 5.86
C LYS A 114 -24.53 -8.17 4.55
N ARG A 115 -24.41 -7.07 3.80
CA ARG A 115 -23.72 -7.01 2.52
C ARG A 115 -22.22 -7.15 2.69
N THR A 116 -21.57 -7.79 1.73
CA THR A 116 -20.12 -7.81 1.58
C THR A 116 -19.74 -7.24 0.21
N CYS A 117 -18.47 -6.93 0.00
CA CYS A 117 -17.94 -6.47 -1.28
C CYS A 117 -16.56 -7.05 -1.58
N HIS A 118 -16.23 -7.04 -2.86
CA HIS A 118 -14.89 -7.32 -3.37
C HIS A 118 -14.29 -6.03 -3.91
N ILE A 119 -13.16 -5.60 -3.37
CA ILE A 119 -12.47 -4.38 -3.78
C ILE A 119 -11.33 -4.80 -4.70
N THR A 120 -11.24 -4.22 -5.88
CA THR A 120 -10.14 -4.43 -6.81
C THR A 120 -9.50 -3.09 -7.18
N VAL A 121 -8.17 -3.04 -7.12
CA VAL A 121 -7.36 -1.93 -7.61
C VAL A 121 -6.36 -2.49 -8.62
N ILE A 122 -6.22 -1.79 -9.74
CA ILE A 122 -5.29 -2.10 -10.82
C ILE A 122 -4.41 -0.87 -11.00
N VAL A 123 -3.11 -1.07 -10.90
CA VAL A 123 -2.08 -0.05 -11.13
C VAL A 123 -1.34 -0.37 -12.42
N ASP A 124 -0.87 0.66 -13.11
CA ASP A 124 -0.12 0.52 -14.36
C ASP A 124 0.94 1.63 -14.44
N ARG A 125 1.96 1.42 -15.27
CA ARG A 125 2.97 2.43 -15.56
C ARG A 125 2.35 3.53 -16.42
N MET A 126 2.56 4.77 -16.04
CA MET A 126 2.13 5.94 -16.82
C MET A 126 2.80 5.94 -18.20
N SER A 127 2.13 6.47 -19.24
CA SER A 127 2.74 6.59 -20.58
C SER A 127 3.93 7.54 -20.56
N ASP A 128 4.88 7.32 -21.46
CA ASP A 128 6.11 8.14 -21.53
C ASP A 128 5.80 9.64 -21.73
N ASP A 129 4.80 9.97 -22.55
CA ASP A 129 4.33 11.36 -22.74
C ASP A 129 3.85 12.00 -21.43
N ALA A 130 3.13 11.25 -20.60
CA ALA A 130 2.56 11.74 -19.36
C ALA A 130 3.63 11.85 -18.25
N LEU A 131 4.67 11.00 -18.29
CA LEU A 131 5.87 11.15 -17.48
C LEU A 131 6.61 12.45 -17.84
N ALA A 132 6.80 12.74 -19.13
CA ALA A 132 7.45 13.98 -19.58
C ALA A 132 6.70 15.25 -19.12
N VAL A 133 5.36 15.26 -19.24
CA VAL A 133 4.54 16.38 -18.73
C VAL A 133 4.68 16.54 -17.22
N ARG A 134 4.74 15.42 -16.47
CA ARG A 134 4.92 15.46 -15.03
C ARG A 134 6.30 15.98 -14.65
N GLU A 135 7.36 15.52 -15.31
CA GLU A 135 8.73 15.99 -15.11
C GLU A 135 8.84 17.48 -15.40
N ALA A 136 8.32 17.95 -16.54
CA ALA A 136 8.26 19.37 -16.88
C ALA A 136 7.50 20.18 -15.82
N LYS A 137 6.38 19.66 -15.31
CA LYS A 137 5.61 20.31 -14.24
C LYS A 137 6.39 20.36 -12.92
N THR A 138 7.16 19.33 -12.59
CA THR A 138 8.02 19.34 -11.39
C THR A 138 9.18 20.33 -11.53
N MET A 139 9.82 20.40 -12.71
CA MET A 139 10.87 21.37 -13.02
C MET A 139 10.34 22.81 -12.94
N ALA A 140 9.16 23.07 -13.52
CA ALA A 140 8.50 24.38 -13.46
C ALA A 140 8.09 24.79 -12.03
N LYS A 141 7.76 23.82 -11.18
CA LYS A 141 7.41 24.09 -9.77
C LYS A 141 8.64 24.28 -8.86
N GLY A 142 9.85 24.12 -9.38
CA GLY A 142 11.11 24.33 -8.64
C GLY A 142 11.30 23.38 -7.45
N VAL A 143 10.54 22.28 -7.38
CA VAL A 143 10.68 21.27 -6.32
C VAL A 143 11.82 20.34 -6.74
N PRO A 144 12.93 20.27 -5.99
CA PRO A 144 14.02 19.37 -6.34
C PRO A 144 13.55 17.93 -6.15
N THR A 145 13.31 17.22 -7.25
CA THR A 145 13.27 15.76 -7.26
C THR A 145 14.67 15.30 -6.85
N SER A 146 14.80 14.88 -5.60
CA SER A 146 15.90 14.04 -5.10
C SER A 146 17.25 14.69 -4.70
N ASN A 147 17.24 15.66 -3.77
CA ASN A 147 18.42 15.80 -2.89
C ASN A 147 18.62 14.59 -1.95
N ARG A 148 17.62 13.71 -1.78
CA ARG A 148 17.71 12.56 -0.86
C ARG A 148 18.52 11.39 -1.45
N ARG A 149 18.28 10.99 -2.72
CA ARG A 149 19.03 9.90 -3.38
C ARG A 149 20.47 10.32 -3.67
N ALA A 150 20.70 11.55 -4.14
CA ALA A 150 22.04 12.10 -4.34
C ALA A 150 22.82 12.23 -3.02
N ARG A 151 22.19 12.65 -1.92
CA ARG A 151 22.82 12.75 -0.59
C ARG A 151 23.13 11.38 0.03
N VAL A 152 22.26 10.38 -0.12
CA VAL A 152 22.50 9.00 0.38
C VAL A 152 23.54 8.27 -0.47
N ALA A 153 23.58 8.51 -1.78
CA ALA A 153 24.64 8.01 -2.64
C ALA A 153 25.98 8.70 -2.34
N ALA A 154 25.98 10.01 -2.03
CA ALA A 154 27.16 10.76 -1.60
C ALA A 154 27.65 10.31 -0.21
N SER A 155 26.75 10.02 0.75
CA SER A 155 27.14 9.50 2.06
C SER A 155 27.72 8.09 1.99
N ARG A 156 27.17 7.22 1.13
CA ARG A 156 27.74 5.88 0.86
C ARG A 156 29.05 5.92 0.06
N LYS A 157 29.31 6.99 -0.71
CA LYS A 157 30.60 7.20 -1.40
C LYS A 157 31.65 7.85 -0.51
N ALA A 158 31.24 8.52 0.57
CA ALA A 158 32.14 9.12 1.56
C ALA A 158 32.67 8.10 2.59
N GLU A 159 32.02 6.94 2.70
CA GLU A 159 32.54 5.78 3.44
C GLU A 159 33.17 4.79 2.44
N PRO A 160 34.46 4.96 2.10
CA PRO A 160 35.43 3.95 2.51
C PRO A 160 36.87 4.49 2.69
N ALA A 161 37.43 4.48 3.92
CA ALA A 161 38.88 4.46 4.19
C ALA A 161 39.21 4.44 5.71
N ALA A 162 38.60 3.55 6.51
CA ALA A 162 39.01 3.37 7.90
C ALA A 162 38.72 1.95 8.40
N GLU A 163 39.18 0.93 7.67
CA GLU A 163 39.25 -0.42 8.20
C GLU A 163 40.37 -1.21 7.51
N THR A 164 41.61 -0.78 7.73
CA THR A 164 42.82 -1.62 7.54
C THR A 164 43.94 -1.06 8.43
N ALA A 165 44.51 -1.93 9.28
CA ALA A 165 45.61 -1.77 10.26
C ALA A 165 45.23 -0.94 11.51
N VAL A 166 45.30 -1.44 12.75
CA VAL A 166 46.39 -2.06 13.55
C VAL A 166 45.74 -2.64 14.84
N ASP A 167 46.22 -3.56 15.66
CA ASP A 167 47.38 -4.46 15.79
C ASP A 167 47.09 -5.33 17.04
N GLU A 168 47.60 -6.56 17.12
CA GLU A 168 47.59 -7.39 18.32
C GLU A 168 48.74 -6.96 19.25
N THR A 169 48.45 -6.50 20.47
CA THR A 169 49.39 -6.62 21.60
C THR A 169 48.63 -6.86 22.90
N GLU A 170 48.93 -7.99 23.53
CA GLU A 170 48.58 -8.35 24.91
C GLU A 170 49.05 -7.31 25.94
N ILE A 171 48.38 -7.21 27.09
CA ILE A 171 48.90 -7.49 28.46
C ILE A 171 47.81 -7.12 29.52
N VAL A 172 47.33 -8.17 30.20
CA VAL A 172 47.11 -8.43 31.65
C VAL A 172 46.90 -7.29 32.69
N ALA A 173 45.99 -7.58 33.63
CA ALA A 173 45.78 -7.05 35.01
C ALA A 173 44.88 -5.79 35.12
N ASP A 174 43.96 -5.62 36.08
CA ASP A 174 43.73 -6.26 37.38
C ASP A 174 42.33 -5.89 37.93
N ASP A 175 41.89 -6.70 38.89
CA ASP A 175 41.09 -6.40 40.08
C ASP A 175 39.64 -5.85 40.01
N GLN A 176 38.71 -6.76 40.39
CA GLN A 176 37.68 -6.68 41.45
C GLN A 176 36.73 -5.46 41.42
N VAL A 177 35.42 -5.63 41.61
CA VAL A 177 34.81 -5.96 42.91
C VAL A 177 33.36 -6.41 42.67
N VAL A 178 33.08 -7.58 43.24
CA VAL A 178 31.81 -8.17 43.74
C VAL A 178 30.51 -7.34 43.67
N ASP A 179 29.45 -8.01 43.22
CA ASP A 179 28.30 -8.23 44.10
C ASP A 179 27.80 -9.67 43.98
N THR A 180 28.06 -10.40 45.06
CA THR A 180 27.54 -11.72 45.41
C THR A 180 26.06 -11.69 45.77
N THR A 181 25.50 -12.89 45.88
CA THR A 181 24.27 -13.31 46.60
C THR A 181 22.98 -13.36 45.77
N THR A 182 22.13 -14.39 45.79
CA THR A 182 22.13 -15.79 46.28
C THR A 182 20.86 -16.44 45.68
N THR A 183 20.82 -17.77 45.64
CA THR A 183 19.64 -18.66 45.70
C THR A 183 18.91 -18.88 44.37
N GLU A 184 19.17 -19.98 43.66
CA GLU A 184 18.61 -21.33 43.92
C GLU A 184 17.08 -21.33 44.02
N GLU A 185 16.40 -21.95 43.05
CA GLU A 185 15.70 -23.21 43.28
C GLU A 185 15.13 -23.73 41.96
N ALA A 186 15.50 -24.97 41.65
CA ALA A 186 14.84 -25.80 40.67
C ALA A 186 13.49 -26.29 41.22
N GLY A 187 12.50 -26.54 40.36
CA GLY A 187 11.32 -27.28 40.81
C GLY A 187 10.16 -27.37 39.82
N ASN A 188 10.17 -28.46 39.05
CA ASN A 188 9.07 -29.18 38.37
C ASN A 188 8.47 -28.58 37.08
#